data_AF-A0A0C6P0W2-F1
#
_entry.id   AF-A0A0C6P0W2-F1
#
_cell.length_a   1.000
_cell.length_b   1.000
_cell.length_c   1.000
_cell.angle_alpha   90.00
_cell.angle_beta   90.00
_cell.angle_gamma   90.00
#
_symmetry.space_group_name_H-M   'P 1'
#
loop_
_entity.id
_entity.type
_entity.pdbx_description
1 polymer ?
#
loop_
_entity_poly.entity_id
_entity_poly.type
_entity_poly.pdbx_seq_one_letter_code
_entity_poly.pdbx_strand_id
1 'polypeptide(L)' 'MDSILAGVEAAARDGKYEYQTREHGFGDGACYSSEERWPELNKAIVKALRALGYRADVRVHEGQFVDLWLSVTWGEK' A
#
# COMPACT_ATOMS: atom_id res chain seq x y z
N MET A 1 -7.72 7.40 0.20
CA MET A 1 -6.46 7.97 -0.33
C MET A 1 -5.89 8.98 0.66
N ASP A 2 -6.68 9.95 1.12
CA ASP A 2 -6.29 10.91 2.17
C ASP A 2 -5.72 10.24 3.43
N SER A 3 -6.35 9.18 3.95
CA SER A 3 -5.83 8.47 5.13
C SER A 3 -4.47 7.81 4.90
N ILE A 4 -4.22 7.30 3.69
CA ILE A 4 -2.94 6.65 3.35
C ILE A 4 -1.85 7.72 3.26
N LEU A 5 -2.13 8.84 2.59
CA LEU A 5 -1.18 9.96 2.49
C LEU A 5 -0.87 10.55 3.86
N ALA A 6 -1.90 10.77 4.71
CA ALA A 6 -1.69 11.24 6.07
C ALA A 6 -0.84 10.25 6.90
N GLY A 7 -1.04 8.95 6.72
CA GLY A 7 -0.23 7.91 7.35
C GLY A 7 1.22 7.89 6.85
N VAL A 8 1.43 8.05 5.54
CA VAL A 8 2.75 8.21 4.91
C VAL A 8 3.45 9.45 5.45
N GLU A 9 2.77 10.60 5.51
CA GLU A 9 3.33 11.85 6.06
C GLU A 9 3.67 11.72 7.55
N ALA A 10 2.82 11.05 8.34
CA ALA A 10 3.09 10.80 9.75
C ALA A 10 4.30 9.88 9.94
N ALA A 11 4.41 8.81 9.16
CA ALA A 11 5.55 7.91 9.16
C ALA A 11 6.83 8.63 8.68
N ALA A 12 6.73 9.49 7.66
CA ALA A 12 7.85 10.29 7.18
C ALA A 12 8.36 11.25 8.25
N ARG A 13 7.43 11.90 8.97
CA ARG A 13 7.75 12.77 10.13
C ARG A 13 8.41 12.02 11.28
N ASP A 14 8.06 10.75 11.46
CA ASP A 14 8.65 9.84 12.46
C ASP A 14 10.05 9.36 12.04
N GLY A 15 10.54 9.73 10.84
CA GLY A 15 11.82 9.28 10.31
C GLY A 15 11.78 7.89 9.66
N LYS A 16 10.59 7.36 9.40
CA LYS A 16 10.41 6.10 8.65
C LYS A 16 10.47 6.37 7.15
N TYR A 17 10.81 5.33 6.41
CA TYR A 17 10.86 5.29 4.94
C TYR A 17 9.82 4.35 4.34
N GLU A 18 8.99 3.73 5.20
CA GLU A 18 7.93 2.80 4.83
C GLU A 18 6.67 3.06 5.66
N TYR A 19 5.52 3.00 5.00
CA TYR A 19 4.19 2.97 5.59
C TYR A 19 3.47 1.71 5.13
N GLN A 20 2.94 0.94 6.07
CA GLN A 20 2.18 -0.28 5.79
C GLN A 20 0.73 -0.08 6.23
N THR A 21 -0.22 -0.33 5.33
CA THR A 21 -1.66 -0.23 5.65
C THR A 21 -2.48 -1.37 5.04
N ARG A 22 -3.50 -1.80 5.77
CA ARG A 22 -4.50 -2.80 5.33
C ARG A 22 -5.84 -2.15 4.96
N GLU A 23 -5.93 -0.82 5.06
CA GLU A 23 -7.13 -0.05 4.78
C GLU A 23 -7.55 -0.14 3.31
N HIS A 24 -8.71 0.40 2.95
CA HIS A 24 -9.17 0.45 1.56
C HIS A 24 -9.24 -0.94 0.87
N GLY A 25 -9.42 -2.02 1.64
CA GLY A 25 -9.51 -3.38 1.09
C GLY A 25 -8.17 -4.01 0.71
N PHE A 26 -7.04 -3.42 1.09
CA PHE A 26 -5.72 -4.06 0.88
C PHE A 26 -5.53 -5.31 1.74
N GLY A 27 -6.22 -5.43 2.87
CA GLY A 27 -6.29 -6.66 3.67
C GLY A 27 -7.30 -7.69 3.17
N ASP A 28 -8.05 -7.39 2.10
CA ASP A 28 -9.06 -8.30 1.57
C ASP A 28 -8.44 -9.24 0.51
N GLY A 29 -8.93 -10.48 0.46
CA GLY A 29 -8.49 -11.49 -0.51
C GLY A 29 -8.66 -11.06 -1.98
N ALA A 30 -9.42 -10.00 -2.26
CA ALA A 30 -9.47 -9.37 -3.58
C ALA A 30 -8.10 -8.86 -4.08
N CYS A 31 -7.20 -8.46 -3.17
CA CYS A 31 -5.84 -8.02 -3.50
C CYS A 31 -4.83 -9.18 -3.58
N TYR A 32 -5.24 -10.42 -3.30
CA TYR A 32 -4.39 -11.62 -3.38
C TYR A 32 -4.10 -12.06 -4.83
N SER A 33 -4.98 -11.67 -5.76
CA SER A 33 -4.82 -11.96 -7.18
C SER A 33 -3.88 -10.96 -7.89
N SER A 34 -3.68 -11.11 -9.20
CA SER A 34 -2.93 -10.16 -10.03
C SER A 34 -3.47 -8.73 -9.95
N GLU A 35 -2.61 -7.72 -10.15
CA GLU A 35 -2.96 -6.28 -10.18
C GLU A 35 -4.21 -6.00 -11.02
N GLU A 36 -4.43 -6.76 -12.11
CA GLU A 36 -5.59 -6.66 -13.01
C GLU A 36 -6.93 -7.03 -12.37
N ARG A 37 -6.94 -7.89 -11.36
CA ARG A 37 -8.15 -8.29 -10.61
C ARG A 37 -8.41 -7.43 -9.39
N TRP A 38 -7.46 -6.57 -9.02
CA TRP A 38 -7.64 -5.70 -7.88
C TRP A 38 -8.83 -4.75 -8.10
N PRO A 39 -9.51 -4.34 -7.01
CA PRO A 39 -10.54 -3.32 -7.09
C PRO A 39 -9.98 -2.05 -7.75
N GLU A 40 -10.81 -1.38 -8.55
CA GLU A 40 -10.42 -0.14 -9.25
C GLU A 40 -9.88 0.92 -8.29
N LEU A 41 -10.42 0.96 -7.07
CA LEU A 41 -9.98 1.84 -6.00
C LEU A 41 -8.52 1.57 -5.58
N ASN A 42 -8.14 0.30 -5.38
CA ASN A 42 -6.77 -0.08 -4.99
C ASN A 42 -5.77 0.23 -6.10
N LYS A 43 -6.13 -0.08 -7.36
CA LYS A 43 -5.33 0.28 -8.54
C LYS A 43 -5.14 1.79 -8.63
N ALA A 44 -6.20 2.57 -8.43
CA ALA A 44 -6.14 4.03 -8.47
C ALA A 44 -5.23 4.57 -7.36
N ILE A 45 -5.30 4.03 -6.15
CA ILE A 45 -4.44 4.40 -5.02
C ILE A 45 -2.96 4.13 -5.35
N VAL A 46 -2.63 2.90 -5.77
CA VAL A 46 -1.24 2.53 -6.10
C VAL A 46 -0.71 3.39 -7.24
N LYS A 47 -1.52 3.60 -8.28
CA LYS A 47 -1.16 4.46 -9.41
C LYS A 47 -0.92 5.90 -8.98
N ALA A 48 -1.76 6.44 -8.10
CA ALA A 48 -1.60 7.80 -7.60
C ALA A 48 -0.35 7.95 -6.71
N LEU A 49 -0.08 6.97 -5.83
CA LEU A 49 1.15 6.95 -5.02
C LEU A 49 2.40 6.88 -5.92
N ARG A 50 2.41 6.01 -6.93
CA ARG A 50 3.48 5.91 -7.93
C ARG A 50 3.65 7.22 -8.70
N ALA A 51 2.55 7.88 -9.09
CA ALA A 51 2.59 9.17 -9.79
C ALA A 51 3.16 10.31 -8.92
N LEU A 52 2.98 10.23 -7.60
CA LEU A 52 3.56 11.16 -6.63
C LEU A 52 5.04 10.88 -6.33
N GLY A 53 5.63 9.81 -6.90
CA GLY A 53 7.03 9.43 -6.68
C GLY A 53 7.24 8.43 -5.52
N TYR A 54 6.17 7.94 -4.90
CA TYR A 54 6.24 6.90 -3.88
C TYR A 54 6.30 5.51 -4.51
N ARG A 55 7.04 4.60 -3.90
CA ARG A 55 7.06 3.20 -4.31
C ARG A 55 5.99 2.43 -3.53
N ALA A 56 4.84 2.24 -4.16
CA ALA A 56 3.71 1.50 -3.61
C ALA A 56 3.61 0.09 -4.20
N ASP A 57 3.59 -0.91 -3.33
CA ASP A 57 3.58 -2.34 -3.64
C ASP A 57 2.68 -3.10 -2.65
N VAL A 58 1.86 -4.03 -3.14
CA VAL A 58 1.02 -4.86 -2.27
C VAL A 58 1.80 -6.11 -1.91
N ARG A 59 2.07 -6.28 -0.61
CA ARG A 59 2.77 -7.44 -0.07
C ARG A 59 1.74 -8.45 0.37
N VAL A 60 1.99 -9.70 -0.03
CA VAL A 60 1.24 -10.86 0.44
C VAL A 60 2.17 -11.71 1.29
N HIS A 61 1.67 -12.13 2.44
CA HIS A 61 2.35 -13.07 3.31
C HIS A 61 1.48 -14.30 3.50
N GLU A 62 1.90 -15.39 2.88
CA GLU A 62 1.21 -16.67 2.90
C GLU A 62 1.79 -17.51 4.05
N GLY A 63 1.26 -17.27 5.26
CA GLY A 63 1.58 -18.05 6.47
C GLY A 63 0.46 -19.02 6.84
N GLN A 64 0.23 -19.22 8.14
CA GLN A 64 -0.96 -19.94 8.63
C GLN A 64 -2.27 -19.19 8.35
N PHE A 65 -2.18 -17.87 8.17
CA PHE A 65 -3.21 -17.00 7.63
C PHE A 65 -2.60 -16.19 6.49
N VAL A 66 -3.38 -15.94 5.44
CA VAL A 66 -2.97 -15.03 4.36
C VAL A 66 -3.15 -13.61 4.88
N ASP A 67 -2.05 -12.87 5.03
CA ASP A 67 -2.07 -11.45 5.37
C ASP A 67 -1.65 -10.64 4.15
N LEU A 68 -2.43 -9.61 3.83
CA LEU A 68 -2.20 -8.72 2.70
C LEU A 68 -2.13 -7.28 3.19
N TRP A 69 -1.18 -6.52 2.68
CA TRP A 69 -1.07 -5.10 3.02
C TRP A 69 -0.42 -4.32 1.88
N LEU A 70 -0.77 -3.04 1.80
CA LEU A 70 -0.06 -2.08 0.97
C LEU A 70 1.18 -1.62 1.72
N SER A 71 2.36 -1.81 1.13
CA SER A 71 3.60 -1.16 1.53
C SER A 71 3.86 0.03 0.61
N VAL A 72 4.01 1.21 1.21
CA VAL A 72 4.38 2.45 0.53
C VAL A 72 5.73 2.87 1.06
N THR A 73 6.71 3.04 0.19
CA THR A 73 8.07 3.47 0.55
C THR A 73 8.41 4.79 -0.13
N TRP A 74 9.19 5.64 0.55
CA TRP A 74 9.69 6.91 0.02
C TRP A 74 11.13 7.16 0.43
N GLY A 75 11.88 7.80 -0.47
CA GLY A 75 13.31 8.00 -0.34
C GLY A 75 14.11 6.95 -1.11
N GLU A 76 15.14 7.39 -1.82
CA GLU A 76 16.16 6.51 -2.36
C GLU A 76 17.01 6.00 -1.19
N LYS A 77 17.08 4.68 -1.04
CA LYS A 77 17.97 4.05 -0.06
C LYS A 77 19.40 4.01 -0.60
#